data_AF-A0A378I599-F1
#
_entry.id   AF-A0A378I599-F1
#
_cell.length_a   1.000
_cell.length_b   1.000
_cell.length_c   1.000
_cell.angle_alpha   90.00
_cell.angle_beta   90.00
_cell.angle_gamma   90.00
#
_symmetry.space_group_name_H-M   'P 1'
#
loop_
_entity.id
_entity.type
_entity.pdbx_description
1 polymer ?
#
loop_
_entity_poly.entity_id
_entity_poly.type
_entity_poly.pdbx_seq_one_letter_code
_entity_poly.pdbx_strand_id
1 'polypeptide(L)'
;MTSVVEYDKLIRDKKAELGRLERDYKQQGNVISGKERTLKKLRENLSDLDGDISRETDELTKRKLEEEHKAITKSMESDIKAIETLKSERARLENEVNVAKADLSLLDSERQVQVGVERAEKYEAEVAAEFEIINNALSELSTKVNAIDKKEYPEAAKAGRILLTSLTEARNEYKAALDAREDAKNAGDNFVKACNAAIKLASPKLEKALGWKDTFKNILKAFANAVIAIARKYDYYEYKQSESLKAVGIFKNNLSLKEPESKDLQDRKEHTPK
;
A
#
# COMPACT_ATOMS: atom_id res chain seq x y z
N MET A 1 -44.24 -78.53 -106.52
CA MET A 1 -43.74 -79.75 -105.85
C MET A 1 -42.22 -79.73 -105.94
N THR A 2 -41.55 -79.28 -104.90
CA THR A 2 -40.09 -79.29 -104.78
C THR A 2 -39.61 -80.75 -104.78
N SER A 3 -38.60 -81.07 -105.58
CA SER A 3 -38.10 -82.43 -105.77
C SER A 3 -37.38 -82.93 -104.50
N VAL A 4 -37.45 -84.23 -104.20
CA VAL A 4 -36.73 -84.88 -103.07
C VAL A 4 -35.23 -84.51 -103.08
N VAL A 5 -34.66 -84.32 -104.27
CA VAL A 5 -33.25 -83.92 -104.46
C VAL A 5 -32.95 -82.50 -103.97
N GLU A 6 -33.91 -81.58 -104.07
CA GLU A 6 -33.76 -80.19 -103.58
C GLU A 6 -33.84 -80.12 -102.05
N TYR A 7 -34.70 -80.93 -101.43
CA TYR A 7 -34.76 -81.06 -99.97
C TYR A 7 -33.48 -81.67 -99.39
N ASP A 8 -32.90 -82.69 -100.04
CA ASP A 8 -31.64 -83.29 -99.58
C ASP A 8 -30.44 -82.33 -99.69
N LYS A 9 -30.43 -81.46 -100.70
CA LYS A 9 -29.43 -80.39 -100.83
C LYS A 9 -29.60 -79.35 -99.72
N LEU A 10 -30.84 -78.90 -99.49
CA LEU A 10 -31.18 -77.94 -98.42
C LEU A 10 -30.80 -78.48 -97.03
N ILE A 11 -31.05 -79.77 -96.76
CA ILE A 11 -30.69 -80.43 -95.50
C ILE A 11 -29.16 -80.48 -95.33
N ARG A 12 -28.41 -80.76 -96.39
CA ARG A 12 -26.92 -80.74 -96.36
C ARG A 12 -26.38 -79.34 -96.09
N ASP A 13 -26.88 -78.34 -96.80
CA ASP A 13 -26.45 -76.95 -96.64
C ASP A 13 -26.79 -76.45 -95.23
N LYS A 14 -27.99 -76.77 -94.71
CA LYS A 14 -28.39 -76.44 -93.33
C LYS A 14 -27.56 -77.16 -92.27
N LYS A 15 -27.15 -78.41 -92.50
CA LYS A 15 -26.22 -79.13 -91.60
C LYS A 15 -24.81 -78.52 -91.61
N ALA A 16 -24.32 -78.10 -92.77
CA ALA A 16 -23.04 -77.41 -92.88
C ALA A 16 -23.07 -76.03 -92.21
N GLU A 17 -24.18 -75.30 -92.37
CA GLU A 17 -24.45 -74.02 -91.70
C GLU A 17 -24.54 -74.19 -90.19
N LEU A 18 -25.27 -75.20 -89.70
CA LEU A 18 -25.33 -75.59 -88.29
C LEU A 18 -23.94 -75.91 -87.71
N GLY A 19 -23.15 -76.75 -88.39
CA GLY A 19 -21.79 -77.08 -87.95
C GLY A 19 -20.84 -75.88 -87.95
N ARG A 20 -21.04 -74.91 -88.84
CA ARG A 20 -20.31 -73.63 -88.79
C ARG A 20 -20.76 -72.78 -87.60
N LEU A 21 -22.07 -72.65 -87.39
CA LEU A 21 -22.63 -71.90 -86.26
C LEU A 21 -22.17 -72.47 -84.91
N GLU A 22 -22.11 -73.80 -84.77
CA GLU A 22 -21.62 -74.47 -83.56
C GLU A 22 -20.13 -74.19 -83.30
N ARG A 23 -19.31 -74.16 -84.34
CA ARG A 23 -17.89 -73.77 -84.22
C ARG A 23 -17.74 -72.30 -83.83
N ASP A 24 -18.49 -71.41 -84.47
CA ASP A 24 -18.48 -69.98 -84.17
C ASP A 24 -18.98 -69.72 -82.74
N TYR A 25 -20.04 -70.41 -82.31
CA TYR A 25 -20.57 -70.34 -80.94
C TYR A 25 -19.54 -70.83 -79.91
N LYS A 26 -18.86 -71.96 -80.18
CA LYS A 26 -17.80 -72.47 -79.30
C LYS A 26 -16.59 -71.52 -79.24
N GLN A 27 -16.22 -70.93 -80.37
CA GLN A 27 -15.15 -69.93 -80.43
C GLN A 27 -15.51 -68.66 -79.65
N GLN A 28 -16.74 -68.16 -79.80
CA GLN A 28 -17.25 -67.03 -79.03
C GLN A 28 -17.31 -67.36 -77.52
N GLY A 29 -17.75 -68.56 -77.14
CA GLY A 29 -17.74 -69.02 -75.75
C GLY A 29 -16.34 -69.02 -75.13
N ASN A 30 -15.33 -69.47 -75.88
CA ASN A 30 -13.93 -69.41 -75.43
C ASN A 30 -13.43 -67.96 -75.25
N VAL A 31 -13.80 -67.05 -76.16
CA VAL A 31 -13.46 -65.62 -76.06
C VAL A 31 -14.12 -64.99 -74.84
N ILE A 32 -15.41 -65.27 -74.61
CA ILE A 32 -16.16 -64.77 -73.45
C ILE A 32 -15.52 -65.27 -72.15
N SER A 33 -15.23 -66.57 -72.05
CA SER A 33 -14.54 -67.14 -70.88
C SER A 33 -13.14 -66.55 -70.66
N GLY A 34 -12.42 -66.18 -71.73
CA GLY A 34 -11.17 -65.43 -71.63
C GLY A 34 -11.37 -64.04 -71.04
N LYS A 35 -12.39 -63.31 -71.50
CA LYS A 35 -12.75 -61.97 -70.99
C LYS A 35 -13.22 -62.01 -69.55
N GLU A 36 -14.03 -62.99 -69.15
CA GLU A 36 -14.49 -63.18 -67.77
C GLU A 36 -13.33 -63.41 -66.80
N ARG A 37 -12.34 -64.22 -67.20
CA ARG A 37 -11.12 -64.42 -66.40
C ARG A 37 -10.34 -63.13 -66.22
N THR A 38 -10.20 -62.32 -67.27
CA THR A 38 -9.55 -61.01 -67.18
C THR A 38 -10.34 -60.04 -66.30
N LEU A 39 -11.67 -59.98 -66.44
CA LEU A 39 -12.53 -59.14 -65.60
C LEU A 39 -12.45 -59.53 -64.13
N LYS A 40 -12.38 -60.83 -63.83
CA LYS A 40 -12.19 -61.31 -62.45
C LYS A 40 -10.88 -60.79 -61.85
N LYS A 41 -9.76 -60.91 -62.57
CA LYS A 41 -8.46 -60.39 -62.13
C LYS A 41 -8.48 -58.87 -61.94
N LEU A 42 -9.10 -58.13 -62.86
CA LEU A 42 -9.23 -56.68 -62.73
C LEU A 42 -10.06 -56.28 -61.50
N ARG A 43 -11.12 -57.02 -61.19
CA ARG A 43 -11.93 -56.78 -59.99
C ARG A 43 -11.15 -57.05 -58.70
N GLU A 44 -10.39 -58.14 -58.65
CA GLU A 44 -9.51 -58.45 -57.52
C GLU A 44 -8.47 -57.33 -57.31
N ASN A 45 -7.77 -56.93 -58.36
CA ASN A 45 -6.79 -55.83 -58.30
C ASN A 45 -7.41 -54.49 -57.86
N LEU A 46 -8.63 -54.17 -58.31
CA LEU A 46 -9.34 -52.96 -57.88
C LEU A 46 -9.71 -53.01 -56.40
N SER A 47 -10.10 -54.18 -55.90
CA SER A 47 -10.40 -54.37 -54.47
C SER A 47 -9.16 -54.20 -53.61
N ASP A 48 -8.01 -54.73 -54.04
CA ASP A 48 -6.75 -54.58 -53.33
C ASP A 48 -6.30 -53.11 -53.30
N LEU A 49 -6.39 -52.42 -54.44
CA LEU A 49 -6.05 -51.01 -54.55
C LEU A 49 -6.93 -50.11 -53.67
N ASP A 50 -8.24 -50.38 -53.60
CA ASP A 50 -9.16 -49.63 -52.73
C ASP A 50 -8.81 -49.82 -51.25
N GLY A 51 -8.44 -51.04 -50.86
CA GLY A 51 -7.95 -51.34 -49.51
C GLY A 51 -6.66 -50.59 -49.16
N ASP A 52 -5.71 -50.52 -50.09
CA ASP A 52 -4.45 -49.81 -49.88
C ASP A 52 -4.65 -48.29 -49.80
N ILE A 53 -5.52 -47.72 -50.64
CA ILE A 53 -5.88 -46.29 -50.58
C ILE A 53 -6.54 -45.95 -49.24
N SER A 54 -7.44 -46.80 -48.74
CA SER A 54 -8.10 -46.59 -47.44
C SER A 54 -7.08 -46.58 -46.31
N ARG A 55 -6.14 -47.54 -46.28
CA ARG A 55 -5.08 -47.61 -45.26
C ARG A 55 -4.16 -46.41 -45.31
N GLU A 56 -3.72 -46.00 -46.50
CA GLU A 56 -2.85 -44.83 -46.66
C GLU A 56 -3.55 -43.53 -46.21
N THR A 57 -4.86 -43.42 -46.47
CA THR A 57 -5.67 -42.28 -46.00
C THR A 57 -5.77 -42.25 -44.48
N ASP A 58 -6.00 -43.40 -43.83
CA ASP A 58 -6.05 -43.51 -42.37
C ASP A 58 -4.68 -43.22 -41.73
N GLU A 59 -3.59 -43.67 -42.34
CA GLU A 59 -2.24 -43.35 -41.86
C GLU A 59 -1.91 -41.85 -42.00
N LEU A 60 -2.28 -41.24 -43.12
CA LEU A 60 -2.06 -39.80 -43.35
C LEU A 60 -2.84 -38.95 -42.35
N THR A 61 -4.10 -39.29 -42.08
CA THR A 61 -4.91 -38.58 -41.09
C THR A 61 -4.34 -38.73 -39.68
N LYS A 62 -3.91 -39.94 -39.31
CA LYS A 62 -3.22 -40.19 -38.03
C LYS A 62 -1.94 -39.36 -37.89
N ARG A 63 -1.08 -39.33 -38.90
CA ARG A 63 0.17 -38.53 -38.86
C ARG A 63 -0.10 -37.04 -38.72
N LYS A 64 -1.07 -36.49 -39.47
CA LYS A 64 -1.46 -35.08 -39.35
C LYS A 64 -1.93 -34.76 -37.93
N LEU A 65 -2.76 -35.62 -37.36
CA LEU A 65 -3.26 -35.45 -35.99
C LEU A 65 -2.12 -35.50 -34.97
N GLU A 66 -1.16 -36.42 -35.11
CA GLU A 66 0.03 -36.51 -34.25
C GLU A 66 0.93 -35.27 -34.35
N GLU A 67 1.11 -34.73 -35.56
CA GLU A 67 1.87 -33.49 -35.78
C GLU A 67 1.19 -32.28 -35.13
N GLU A 68 -0.14 -32.16 -35.28
CA GLU A 68 -0.93 -31.10 -34.64
C GLU A 68 -0.86 -31.20 -33.11
N HIS A 69 -1.05 -32.40 -32.54
CA HIS A 69 -0.90 -32.59 -31.10
C HIS A 69 0.49 -32.24 -30.61
N LYS A 70 1.54 -32.62 -31.34
CA LYS A 70 2.93 -32.27 -30.98
C LYS A 70 3.16 -30.76 -31.02
N ALA A 71 2.60 -30.06 -32.00
CA ALA A 71 2.68 -28.61 -32.10
C ALA A 71 1.96 -27.93 -30.93
N ILE A 72 0.75 -28.39 -30.59
CA ILE A 72 -0.04 -27.88 -29.46
C ILE A 72 0.71 -28.07 -28.15
N THR A 73 1.22 -29.28 -27.87
CA THR A 73 1.97 -29.56 -26.64
C THR A 73 3.20 -28.67 -26.51
N LYS A 74 3.96 -28.48 -27.59
CA LYS A 74 5.13 -27.60 -27.58
C LYS A 74 4.75 -26.14 -27.32
N SER A 75 3.61 -25.68 -27.86
CA SER A 75 3.08 -24.34 -27.57
C SER A 75 2.69 -24.21 -26.11
N MET A 76 1.93 -25.16 -25.56
CA MET A 76 1.50 -25.15 -24.16
C MET A 76 2.67 -25.17 -23.18
N GLU A 77 3.71 -25.97 -23.45
CA GLU A 77 4.92 -25.99 -22.62
C GLU A 77 5.65 -24.64 -22.61
N SER A 78 5.65 -23.93 -23.74
CA SER A 78 6.21 -22.57 -23.84
C SER A 78 5.39 -21.58 -23.02
N ASP A 79 4.07 -21.65 -23.12
CA ASP A 79 3.15 -20.76 -22.38
C ASP A 79 3.23 -21.00 -20.87
N ILE A 80 3.34 -22.26 -20.43
CA ILE A 80 3.52 -22.62 -19.02
C ILE A 80 4.79 -21.97 -18.45
N LYS A 81 5.92 -22.07 -19.17
CA LYS A 81 7.17 -21.44 -18.75
C LYS A 81 7.04 -19.91 -18.66
N ALA A 82 6.38 -19.28 -19.63
CA ALA A 82 6.13 -17.84 -19.59
C ALA A 82 5.28 -17.45 -18.37
N ILE A 83 4.23 -18.21 -18.06
CA ILE A 83 3.38 -17.99 -16.89
C ILE A 83 4.18 -18.13 -15.59
N GLU A 84 5.07 -19.12 -15.49
CA GLU A 84 5.93 -19.30 -14.31
C GLU A 84 6.88 -18.11 -14.11
N THR A 85 7.50 -17.62 -15.19
CA THR A 85 8.35 -16.43 -15.11
C THR A 85 7.57 -15.19 -14.63
N LEU A 86 6.39 -14.94 -15.19
CA LEU A 86 5.54 -13.83 -14.79
C LEU A 86 5.05 -13.93 -13.34
N LYS A 87 4.76 -15.15 -12.86
CA LYS A 87 4.42 -15.39 -11.45
C LYS A 87 5.58 -15.04 -10.52
N SER A 88 6.81 -15.43 -10.87
CA SER A 88 7.99 -15.12 -10.07
C SER A 88 8.27 -13.61 -10.01
N GLU A 89 8.12 -12.92 -11.13
CA GLU A 89 8.32 -11.47 -11.22
C GLU A 89 7.25 -10.70 -10.44
N ARG A 90 5.99 -11.13 -10.55
CA ARG A 90 4.89 -10.56 -9.75
C ARG A 90 5.16 -10.69 -8.25
N ALA A 91 5.61 -11.85 -7.78
CA ALA A 91 5.94 -12.05 -6.37
C ALA A 91 7.09 -11.14 -5.91
N ARG A 92 8.09 -10.91 -6.77
CA ARG A 92 9.19 -9.98 -6.48
C ARG A 92 8.69 -8.53 -6.35
N LEU A 93 7.90 -8.07 -7.32
CA LEU A 93 7.32 -6.72 -7.32
C LEU A 93 6.38 -6.50 -6.13
N GLU A 94 5.59 -7.51 -5.77
CA GLU A 94 4.70 -7.43 -4.60
C GLU A 94 5.49 -7.26 -3.29
N ASN A 95 6.63 -7.95 -3.16
CA ASN A 95 7.53 -7.75 -2.03
C ASN A 95 8.16 -6.34 -2.03
N GLU A 96 8.66 -5.87 -3.18
CA GLU A 96 9.21 -4.51 -3.32
C GLU A 96 8.18 -3.43 -2.95
N VAL A 97 6.93 -3.58 -3.40
CA VAL A 97 5.82 -2.67 -3.04
C VAL A 97 5.52 -2.71 -1.54
N ASN A 98 5.55 -3.88 -0.91
CA ASN A 98 5.30 -3.99 0.53
C ASN A 98 6.42 -3.33 1.36
N VAL A 99 7.68 -3.48 0.95
CA VAL A 99 8.82 -2.79 1.58
C VAL A 99 8.68 -1.27 1.40
N ALA A 100 8.42 -0.78 0.19
CA ALA A 100 8.25 0.65 -0.06
C ALA A 100 7.07 1.27 0.73
N LYS A 101 5.98 0.52 0.91
CA LYS A 101 4.86 0.96 1.77
C LYS A 101 5.25 1.07 3.24
N ALA A 102 6.07 0.13 3.74
CA ALA A 102 6.57 0.19 5.10
C ALA A 102 7.49 1.41 5.31
N ASP A 103 8.41 1.66 4.37
CA ASP A 103 9.32 2.81 4.41
C ASP A 103 8.57 4.15 4.35
N LEU A 104 7.55 4.25 3.49
CA LEU A 104 6.69 5.45 3.45
C LEU A 104 5.95 5.69 4.75
N SER A 105 5.48 4.63 5.42
CA SER A 105 4.82 4.75 6.73
C SER A 105 5.79 5.22 7.81
N LEU A 106 7.04 4.78 7.77
CA LEU A 106 8.08 5.24 8.71
C LEU A 106 8.40 6.71 8.49
N LEU A 107 8.65 7.11 7.23
CA LEU A 107 8.92 8.51 6.88
C LEU A 107 7.80 9.47 7.28
N ASP A 108 6.53 9.08 7.09
CA ASP A 108 5.41 9.92 7.50
C ASP A 108 5.34 10.07 9.03
N SER A 109 5.64 9.00 9.78
CA SER A 109 5.70 9.05 11.24
C SER A 109 6.84 9.94 11.75
N GLU A 110 8.03 9.85 11.16
CA GLU A 110 9.18 10.71 11.48
C GLU A 110 8.87 12.18 11.20
N ARG A 111 8.23 12.45 10.05
CA ARG A 111 7.80 13.80 9.69
C ARG A 111 6.78 14.36 10.68
N GLN A 112 5.83 13.55 11.16
CA GLN A 112 4.87 14.00 12.17
C GLN A 112 5.55 14.32 13.51
N VAL A 113 6.53 13.51 13.92
CA VAL A 113 7.34 13.78 15.12
C VAL A 113 8.11 15.09 14.97
N GLN A 114 8.80 15.28 13.84
CA GLN A 114 9.58 16.48 13.55
C GLN A 114 8.70 17.74 13.59
N VAL A 115 7.53 17.71 12.95
CA VAL A 115 6.56 18.82 12.99
C VAL A 115 6.05 19.06 14.42
N GLY A 116 5.92 18.01 15.24
CA GLY A 116 5.58 18.12 16.65
C GLY A 116 6.66 18.86 17.46
N VAL A 117 7.93 18.52 17.23
CA VAL A 117 9.09 19.15 17.87
C VAL A 117 9.20 20.63 17.48
N GLU A 118 9.19 20.94 16.18
CA GLU A 118 9.29 22.32 15.68
C GLU A 118 8.16 23.23 16.24
N ARG A 119 6.96 22.67 16.39
CA ARG A 119 5.84 23.39 17.00
C ARG A 119 6.06 23.63 18.49
N ALA A 120 6.62 22.67 19.22
CA ALA A 120 6.94 22.82 20.64
C ALA A 120 8.05 23.87 20.85
N GLU A 121 9.11 23.84 20.05
CA GLU A 121 10.19 24.83 20.10
C GLU A 121 9.66 26.24 19.80
N LYS A 122 8.80 26.38 18.78
CA LYS A 122 8.16 27.65 18.46
C LYS A 122 7.31 28.16 19.62
N TYR A 123 6.56 27.28 20.26
CA TYR A 123 5.76 27.64 21.44
C TYR A 123 6.64 28.13 22.60
N GLU A 124 7.70 27.40 22.93
CA GLU A 124 8.63 27.79 24.01
C GLU A 124 9.25 29.16 23.72
N ALA A 125 9.65 29.43 22.48
CA ALA A 125 10.16 30.73 22.07
C ALA A 125 9.12 31.85 22.22
N GLU A 126 7.87 31.59 21.82
CA GLU A 126 6.78 32.56 21.94
C GLU A 126 6.38 32.84 23.39
N VAL A 127 6.44 31.85 24.29
CA VAL A 127 6.22 32.04 25.73
C VAL A 127 7.38 32.78 26.36
N ALA A 128 8.62 32.44 26.00
CA ALA A 128 9.82 33.14 26.48
C ALA A 128 9.76 34.64 26.16
N ALA A 129 9.30 35.00 24.96
CA ALA A 129 9.12 36.40 24.56
C ALA A 129 8.11 37.16 25.45
N GLU A 130 7.03 36.53 25.89
CA GLU A 130 6.08 37.17 26.81
C GLU A 130 6.64 37.28 28.23
N PHE A 131 7.43 36.30 28.66
CA PHE A 131 8.15 36.39 29.94
C PHE A 131 9.16 37.52 29.97
N GLU A 132 9.77 37.87 28.83
CA GLU A 132 10.66 39.04 28.74
C GLU A 132 9.93 40.35 29.05
N ILE A 133 8.64 40.48 28.74
CA ILE A 133 7.85 41.67 29.13
C ILE A 133 7.75 41.77 30.66
N ILE A 134 7.52 40.64 31.33
CA ILE A 134 7.47 40.56 32.80
C ILE A 134 8.86 40.90 33.38
N ASN A 135 9.92 40.32 32.82
CA ASN A 135 11.30 40.53 33.27
C ASN A 135 11.72 42.00 33.12
N ASN A 136 11.36 42.65 32.00
CA ASN A 136 11.64 44.06 31.76
C ASN A 136 10.92 44.97 32.76
N ALA A 137 9.64 44.71 33.05
CA ALA A 137 8.91 45.47 34.06
C ALA A 137 9.48 45.28 35.49
N LEU A 138 9.93 44.06 35.83
CA LEU A 138 10.64 43.81 37.10
C LEU A 138 12.00 44.50 37.16
N SER A 139 12.74 44.54 36.04
CA SER A 139 14.02 45.24 35.94
C SER A 139 13.87 46.76 36.10
N GLU A 140 12.85 47.34 35.46
CA GLU A 140 12.52 48.76 35.62
C GLU A 140 12.15 49.07 37.09
N LEU A 141 11.31 48.22 37.71
CA LEU A 141 10.97 48.37 39.12
C LEU A 141 12.21 48.25 40.02
N SER A 142 13.09 47.29 39.77
CA SER A 142 14.34 47.12 40.50
C SER A 142 15.20 48.39 40.46
N THR A 143 15.32 48.98 39.26
CA THR A 143 16.04 50.25 39.07
C THR A 143 15.40 51.37 39.90
N LYS A 144 14.07 51.53 39.83
CA LYS A 144 13.32 52.52 40.62
C LYS A 144 13.47 52.31 42.12
N VAL A 145 13.42 51.07 42.60
CA VAL A 145 13.58 50.72 44.02
C VAL A 145 14.99 51.03 44.52
N ASN A 146 16.01 50.76 43.69
CA ASN A 146 17.41 51.04 44.04
C ASN A 146 17.72 52.54 44.06
N ALA A 147 16.98 53.35 43.29
CA ALA A 147 17.10 54.80 43.25
C ALA A 147 16.44 55.53 44.45
N ILE A 148 15.69 54.83 45.32
CA ILE A 148 15.08 55.43 46.50
C ILE A 148 16.18 55.86 47.48
N ASP A 149 16.18 57.15 47.88
CA ASP A 149 17.06 57.64 48.93
C ASP A 149 16.68 56.99 50.27
N LYS A 150 17.57 56.12 50.76
CA LYS A 150 17.37 55.35 52.00
C LYS A 150 17.50 56.22 53.25
N LYS A 151 18.15 57.37 53.16
CA LYS A 151 18.28 58.33 54.26
C LYS A 151 17.01 59.16 54.40
N GLU A 152 16.47 59.61 53.28
CA GLU A 152 15.25 60.43 53.26
C GLU A 152 13.98 59.60 53.45
N TYR A 153 13.90 58.41 52.81
CA TYR A 153 12.71 57.55 52.80
C TYR A 153 13.00 56.09 53.20
N PRO A 154 13.45 55.80 54.42
CA PRO A 154 13.84 54.45 54.83
C PRO A 154 12.69 53.43 54.77
N GLU A 155 11.47 53.83 55.14
CA GLU A 155 10.29 52.95 55.08
C GLU A 155 9.86 52.64 53.65
N ALA A 156 9.97 53.61 52.74
CA ALA A 156 9.67 53.43 51.32
C ALA A 156 10.71 52.50 50.68
N ALA A 157 11.99 52.68 50.99
CA ALA A 157 13.06 51.80 50.52
C ALA A 157 12.86 50.34 50.98
N LYS A 158 12.46 50.14 52.25
CA LYS A 158 12.12 48.79 52.76
C LYS A 158 10.90 48.21 52.05
N ALA A 159 9.83 48.99 51.87
CA ALA A 159 8.62 48.56 51.17
C ALA A 159 8.90 48.19 49.70
N GLY A 160 9.71 48.99 49.00
CA GLY A 160 10.11 48.73 47.61
C GLY A 160 10.89 47.44 47.45
N ARG A 161 11.81 47.13 48.38
CA ARG A 161 12.55 45.85 48.36
C ARG A 161 11.63 44.65 48.58
N ILE A 162 10.74 44.72 49.57
CA ILE A 162 9.77 43.65 49.84
C ILE A 162 8.87 43.44 48.61
N LEU A 163 8.39 44.53 48.00
CA LEU A 163 7.60 44.47 46.77
C LEU A 163 8.36 43.76 45.65
N LEU A 164 9.60 44.17 45.37
CA LEU A 164 10.41 43.58 44.32
C LEU A 164 10.64 42.08 44.54
N THR A 165 10.93 41.68 45.78
CA THR A 165 11.07 40.27 46.16
C THR A 165 9.77 39.50 45.90
N SER A 166 8.63 39.97 46.42
CA SER A 166 7.35 39.28 46.24
C SER A 166 6.90 39.18 44.78
N LEU A 167 7.17 40.19 43.95
CA LEU A 167 6.84 40.13 42.53
C LEU A 167 7.76 39.17 41.76
N THR A 168 9.03 39.09 42.16
CA THR A 168 9.99 38.14 41.58
C THR A 168 9.62 36.69 41.94
N GLU A 169 9.24 36.45 43.19
CA GLU A 169 8.72 35.16 43.66
C GLU A 169 7.47 34.74 42.89
N ALA A 170 6.48 35.63 42.80
CA ALA A 170 5.26 35.37 42.02
C ALA A 170 5.55 35.03 40.56
N ARG A 171 6.50 35.74 39.92
CA ARG A 171 6.92 35.44 38.54
C ARG A 171 7.54 34.05 38.42
N ASN A 172 8.38 33.66 39.38
CA ASN A 172 9.03 32.35 39.37
C ASN A 172 8.03 31.21 39.61
N GLU A 173 7.07 31.40 40.53
CA GLU A 173 5.96 30.48 40.75
C GLU A 173 5.11 30.32 39.49
N TYR A 174 4.82 31.42 38.79
CA TYR A 174 4.08 31.37 37.53
C TYR A 174 4.81 30.56 36.45
N LYS A 175 6.12 30.80 36.29
CA LYS A 175 6.94 30.03 35.34
C LYS A 175 6.95 28.54 35.71
N ALA A 176 7.12 28.22 36.98
CA ALA A 176 7.11 26.85 37.47
C ALA A 176 5.77 26.14 37.21
N ALA A 177 4.64 26.84 37.41
CA ALA A 177 3.31 26.31 37.11
C ALA A 177 3.13 26.00 35.62
N LEU A 178 3.60 26.88 34.74
CA LEU A 178 3.56 26.63 33.28
C LEU A 178 4.48 25.47 32.86
N ASP A 179 5.66 25.34 33.47
CA ASP A 179 6.59 24.24 33.19
C ASP A 179 6.04 22.90 33.69
N ALA A 180 5.30 22.91 34.81
CA ALA A 180 4.55 21.78 35.32
C ALA A 180 3.28 21.47 34.49
N ARG A 181 3.01 22.24 33.43
CA ARG A 181 1.84 22.14 32.56
C ARG A 181 0.51 22.31 33.29
N GLU A 182 0.48 23.15 34.32
CA GLU A 182 -0.78 23.58 34.92
C GLU A 182 -1.59 24.44 33.93
N ASP A 183 -2.90 24.52 34.16
CA ASP A 183 -3.79 25.37 33.38
C ASP A 183 -3.28 26.83 33.39
N ALA A 184 -2.88 27.32 32.21
CA ALA A 184 -2.19 28.61 32.09
C ALA A 184 -3.06 29.79 32.53
N LYS A 185 -4.38 29.66 32.41
CA LYS A 185 -5.33 30.68 32.86
C LYS A 185 -5.36 30.75 34.38
N ASN A 186 -5.48 29.63 35.07
CA ASN A 186 -5.45 29.54 36.53
C ASN A 186 -4.09 29.99 37.09
N ALA A 187 -2.99 29.54 36.50
CA ALA A 187 -1.64 29.95 36.88
C ALA A 187 -1.46 31.48 36.68
N GLY A 188 -1.95 32.01 35.57
CA GLY A 188 -1.93 33.44 35.26
C GLY A 188 -2.77 34.28 36.23
N ASP A 189 -3.97 33.82 36.57
CA ASP A 189 -4.84 34.48 37.54
C ASP A 189 -4.21 34.51 38.94
N ASN A 190 -3.55 33.42 39.34
CA ASN A 190 -2.82 33.35 40.62
C ASN A 190 -1.64 34.33 40.65
N PHE A 191 -0.87 34.40 39.57
CA PHE A 191 0.21 35.39 39.42
C PHE A 191 -0.30 36.83 39.55
N VAL A 192 -1.36 37.18 38.81
CA VAL A 192 -1.95 38.53 38.85
C VAL A 192 -2.50 38.85 40.25
N LYS A 193 -3.13 37.89 40.93
CA LYS A 193 -3.60 38.05 42.32
C LYS A 193 -2.45 38.31 43.28
N ALA A 194 -1.38 37.52 43.20
CA ALA A 194 -0.17 37.69 44.02
C ALA A 194 0.47 39.08 43.80
N CYS A 195 0.58 39.51 42.53
CA CYS A 195 1.10 40.83 42.19
C CYS A 195 0.23 41.97 42.77
N ASN A 196 -1.09 41.86 42.65
CA ASN A 196 -2.02 42.84 43.21
C ASN A 196 -1.91 42.90 44.75
N ALA A 197 -1.80 41.75 45.42
CA ALA A 197 -1.63 41.69 46.87
C ALA A 197 -0.33 42.37 47.32
N ALA A 198 0.79 42.08 46.66
CA ALA A 198 2.08 42.69 46.95
C ALA A 198 2.05 44.21 46.75
N ILE A 199 1.50 44.68 45.63
CA ILE A 199 1.35 46.12 45.33
C ILE A 199 0.43 46.81 46.33
N LYS A 200 -0.68 46.18 46.73
CA LYS A 200 -1.60 46.73 47.74
C LYS A 200 -0.92 46.93 49.10
N LEU A 201 -0.03 46.02 49.50
CA LEU A 201 0.74 46.12 50.74
C LEU A 201 1.81 47.23 50.68
N ALA A 202 2.48 47.38 49.55
CA ALA A 202 3.56 48.36 49.38
C ALA A 202 3.06 49.78 49.06
N SER A 203 1.90 49.90 48.41
CA SER A 203 1.35 51.16 47.91
C SER A 203 1.26 52.28 48.95
N PRO A 204 0.74 52.09 50.19
CA PRO A 204 0.61 53.19 51.13
C PRO A 204 1.92 53.90 51.47
N LYS A 205 3.03 53.16 51.48
CA LYS A 205 4.37 53.69 51.81
C LYS A 205 5.04 54.33 50.60
N LEU A 206 4.92 53.70 49.44
CA LEU A 206 5.55 54.16 48.21
C LEU A 206 4.79 55.32 47.57
N GLU A 207 3.46 55.35 47.66
CA GLU A 207 2.65 56.45 47.13
C GLU A 207 2.85 57.72 47.96
N LYS A 208 2.78 57.62 49.28
CA LYS A 208 2.94 58.76 50.18
C LYS A 208 4.30 59.43 50.05
N ALA A 209 5.35 58.63 49.82
CA ALA A 209 6.72 59.12 49.73
C ALA A 209 7.12 59.53 48.31
N LEU A 210 6.68 58.80 47.28
CA LEU A 210 7.25 58.88 45.93
C LEU A 210 6.21 59.02 44.80
N GLY A 211 4.91 58.97 45.08
CA GLY A 211 3.85 59.11 44.06
C GLY A 211 3.81 57.98 43.02
N TRP A 212 4.10 56.74 43.43
CA TRP A 212 4.24 55.58 42.54
C TRP A 212 2.94 54.97 41.97
N LYS A 213 1.77 55.57 42.18
CA LYS A 213 0.48 55.04 41.71
C LYS A 213 0.45 54.70 40.23
N ASP A 214 0.96 55.59 39.38
CA ASP A 214 1.01 55.33 37.94
C ASP A 214 2.06 54.27 37.58
N THR A 215 3.16 54.20 38.33
CA THR A 215 4.15 53.13 38.18
C THR A 215 3.51 51.77 38.45
N PHE A 216 2.74 51.62 39.54
CA PHE A 216 2.05 50.37 39.84
C PHE A 216 1.00 50.00 38.79
N LYS A 217 0.24 50.99 38.30
CA LYS A 217 -0.75 50.77 37.25
C LYS A 217 -0.10 50.25 35.97
N ASN A 218 1.03 50.81 35.58
CA ASN A 218 1.76 50.40 34.37
C ASN A 218 2.36 48.99 34.51
N ILE A 219 2.93 48.67 35.68
CA ILE A 219 3.47 47.33 35.97
C ILE A 219 2.36 46.28 35.91
N LEU A 220 1.23 46.51 36.60
CA LEU A 220 0.09 45.58 36.57
C LEU A 220 -0.46 45.38 35.17
N LYS A 221 -0.52 46.45 34.37
CA LYS A 221 -0.96 46.37 32.98
C LYS A 221 0.01 45.53 32.13
N ALA A 222 1.31 45.71 32.29
CA ALA A 222 2.32 44.92 31.59
C ALA A 222 2.19 43.42 31.94
N PHE A 223 2.07 43.10 33.22
CA PHE A 223 1.90 41.73 33.70
C PHE A 223 0.61 41.08 33.18
N ALA A 224 -0.53 41.77 33.30
CA ALA A 224 -1.81 41.23 32.83
C ALA A 224 -1.81 40.98 31.31
N ASN A 225 -1.23 41.88 30.53
CA ASN A 225 -1.13 41.70 29.08
C ASN A 225 -0.27 40.49 28.70
N ALA A 226 0.89 40.32 29.35
CA ALA A 226 1.76 39.16 29.12
C ALA A 226 1.06 37.84 29.48
N VAL A 227 0.37 37.80 30.62
CA VAL A 227 -0.42 36.63 31.05
C VAL A 227 -1.50 36.27 30.04
N ILE A 228 -2.26 37.27 29.57
CA ILE A 228 -3.32 37.04 28.56
C ILE A 228 -2.71 36.50 27.26
N ALA A 229 -1.55 37.00 26.86
CA ALA A 229 -0.86 36.53 25.65
C ALA A 229 -0.39 35.07 25.82
N ILE A 230 0.19 34.72 26.97
CA ILE A 230 0.62 33.35 27.28
C ILE A 230 -0.57 32.40 27.30
N ALA A 231 -1.66 32.75 27.99
CA ALA A 231 -2.85 31.89 28.08
C ALA A 231 -3.47 31.59 26.70
N ARG A 232 -3.55 32.60 25.82
CA ARG A 232 -4.03 32.40 24.44
C ARG A 232 -3.15 31.45 23.62
N LYS A 233 -1.85 31.47 23.86
CA LYS A 233 -0.90 30.56 23.20
C LYS A 233 -1.05 29.15 23.79
N TYR A 234 -1.16 29.01 25.10
CA TYR A 234 -1.28 27.71 25.78
C TYR A 234 -2.47 26.87 25.27
N ASP A 235 -3.67 27.45 25.22
CA ASP A 235 -4.90 26.79 24.76
C ASP A 235 -4.79 26.27 23.30
N TYR A 236 -4.02 26.98 22.47
CA TYR A 236 -3.82 26.61 21.07
C TYR A 236 -2.90 25.39 20.89
N TYR A 237 -1.88 25.25 21.74
CA TYR A 237 -0.87 24.19 21.62
C TYR A 237 -1.26 22.89 22.33
N GLU A 238 -1.97 22.95 23.46
CA GLU A 238 -2.47 21.75 24.15
C GLU A 238 -3.48 20.98 23.28
N TYR A 239 -4.39 21.71 22.61
CA TYR A 239 -5.33 21.13 21.65
C TYR A 239 -4.61 20.38 20.51
N LYS A 240 -3.57 20.99 19.94
CA LYS A 240 -2.83 20.45 18.78
C LYS A 240 -1.88 19.30 19.13
N GLN A 241 -1.28 19.30 20.33
CA GLN A 241 -0.44 18.18 20.80
C GLN A 241 -1.28 16.90 21.04
N SER A 242 -2.52 17.05 21.50
CA SER A 242 -3.42 15.91 21.73
C SER A 242 -3.77 15.18 20.44
N GLU A 243 -3.89 15.89 19.32
CA GLU A 243 -4.18 15.29 18.00
C GLU A 243 -2.97 14.52 17.45
N SER A 244 -1.75 15.08 17.59
CA SER A 244 -0.53 14.40 17.17
C SER A 244 -0.19 13.18 18.03
N LEU A 245 -0.39 13.25 19.36
CA LEU A 245 -0.14 12.11 20.25
C LEU A 245 -1.16 10.98 20.07
N LYS A 246 -2.43 11.31 19.77
CA LYS A 246 -3.44 10.30 19.40
C LYS A 246 -3.06 9.58 18.10
N ALA A 247 -2.53 10.29 17.11
CA ALA A 247 -2.03 9.67 15.88
C ALA A 247 -0.88 8.68 16.16
N VAL A 248 0.04 9.03 17.06
CA VAL A 248 1.16 8.15 17.48
C VAL A 248 0.69 6.95 18.34
N GLY A 249 -0.33 7.11 19.18
CA GLY A 249 -0.89 6.02 19.99
C GLY A 249 -1.57 4.92 19.14
N ILE A 250 -2.23 5.30 18.05
CA ILE A 250 -2.79 4.37 17.07
C ILE A 250 -1.68 3.56 16.38
N PHE A 251 -0.51 4.17 16.15
CA PHE A 251 0.64 3.53 15.52
C PHE A 251 1.23 2.38 16.36
N LYS A 252 1.41 2.58 17.68
CA LYS A 252 1.91 1.50 18.56
C LYS A 252 0.97 0.29 18.61
N ASN A 253 -0.34 0.51 18.63
CA ASN A 253 -1.31 -0.59 18.66
C ASN A 253 -1.41 -1.32 17.31
N ASN A 254 -1.22 -0.62 16.18
CA ASN A 254 -1.25 -1.24 14.86
C ASN A 254 0.04 -2.02 14.53
N LEU A 255 1.20 -1.69 15.12
CA LEU A 255 2.42 -2.48 14.98
C LEU A 255 2.37 -3.81 15.76
N SER A 256 1.68 -3.86 16.90
CA SER A 256 1.56 -5.08 17.72
C SER A 256 0.61 -6.16 17.16
N LEU A 257 0.00 -5.96 15.98
CA LEU A 257 -1.00 -6.87 15.41
C LEU A 257 -0.51 -7.73 14.23
N LYS A 258 0.80 -7.81 13.96
CA LYS A 258 1.36 -8.74 12.96
C LYS A 258 2.72 -9.30 13.37
N GLU A 259 2.78 -10.00 14.50
CA GLU A 259 3.72 -11.13 14.57
C GLU A 259 3.02 -12.34 13.90
N PRO A 260 3.52 -12.86 12.77
CA PRO A 260 3.04 -14.15 12.30
C PRO A 260 3.50 -15.22 13.30
N GLU A 261 2.54 -15.87 13.95
CA GLU A 261 2.77 -17.16 14.61
C GLU A 261 3.41 -18.11 13.59
N SER A 262 4.72 -18.35 13.71
CA SER A 262 5.40 -19.41 12.98
C SER A 262 5.02 -20.76 13.60
N LYS A 263 3.82 -21.26 13.28
CA LYS A 263 3.58 -22.69 13.24
C LYS A 263 4.21 -23.19 11.95
N ASP A 264 5.32 -23.91 12.07
CA ASP A 264 5.67 -25.10 11.28
C ASP A 264 7.17 -25.36 11.32
N LEU A 265 7.63 -26.04 12.38
CA LEU A 265 8.81 -26.91 12.33
C LEU A 265 8.60 -28.07 13.33
N GLN A 266 7.52 -28.82 13.13
CA GLN A 266 7.43 -30.22 13.55
C GLN A 266 7.36 -31.05 12.27
N ASP A 267 8.53 -31.47 11.79
CA ASP A 267 8.75 -32.76 11.11
C ASP A 267 10.07 -32.71 10.35
N ARG A 268 11.09 -33.35 10.94
CA ARG A 268 12.23 -34.05 10.28
C ARG A 268 13.36 -34.26 11.29
N LYS A 269 13.17 -35.21 12.21
CA LYS A 269 14.28 -35.94 12.83
C LYS A 269 13.89 -37.40 13.09
N GLU A 270 13.67 -38.15 12.02
CA GLU A 270 13.87 -39.60 12.04
C GLU A 270 14.46 -40.04 10.70
N HIS A 271 15.79 -40.22 10.64
CA HIS A 271 16.44 -41.36 9.97
C HIS A 271 17.96 -41.27 10.12
N THR A 272 18.50 -42.09 11.02
CA THR A 272 19.89 -42.56 10.97
C THR A 272 19.83 -44.08 11.03
N PRO A 273 20.23 -44.82 9.98
CA PRO A 273 20.35 -46.27 10.07
C PRO A 273 21.63 -46.65 10.81
N LYS A 274 21.54 -47.73 11.60
CA LYS A 274 22.67 -48.44 12.21
C LYS A 274 23.38 -49.31 11.18
#